data_AF-A0A1X2HXK0-F1
#
_entry.id   AF-A0A1X2HXK0-F1
#
_cell.length_a   1.000
_cell.length_b   1.000
_cell.length_c   1.000
_cell.angle_alpha   90.00
_cell.angle_beta   90.00
_cell.angle_gamma   90.00
#
_symmetry.space_group_name_H-M   'P 1'
#
loop_
_entity.id
_entity.type
_entity.pdbx_description
1 polymer ?
#
loop_
_entity_poly.entity_id
_entity_poly.type
_entity_poly.pdbx_seq_one_letter_code
_entity_poly.pdbx_strand_id
1 'polypeptide(L)'
;MATSITQWFDKHTPTYLTYLGFPLLYPKGHREVFARSLITKINQTHYHLSFCHLTYKGRVTVCNSLFTSKIWHTLRLTPLPKWSFTPVS
;
A
#
# COMPACT_ATOMS: atom_id res chain seq x y z
N MET A 1 -13.81 10.67 -6.95
CA MET A 1 -13.14 11.64 -6.07
C MET A 1 -11.96 12.24 -6.83
N ALA A 2 -12.13 13.47 -7.31
CA ALA A 2 -11.09 14.17 -8.06
C ALA A 2 -9.94 14.54 -7.11
N THR A 3 -8.72 14.14 -7.47
CA THR A 3 -7.51 14.54 -6.74
C THR A 3 -7.23 16.00 -7.10
N SER A 4 -7.71 16.94 -6.28
CA SER A 4 -7.33 18.35 -6.43
C SER A 4 -5.83 18.48 -6.19
N ILE A 5 -5.07 18.58 -7.29
CA ILE A 5 -3.64 18.86 -7.26
C ILE A 5 -3.51 20.34 -6.85
N THR A 6 -3.40 20.58 -5.55
CA THR A 6 -3.33 21.93 -4.96
C THR A 6 -1.90 22.45 -4.84
N GLN A 7 -0.91 21.60 -5.07
CA GLN A 7 0.51 21.94 -4.96
C GLN A 7 1.33 21.22 -6.02
N TRP A 8 2.46 21.83 -6.38
CA TRP A 8 3.47 21.20 -7.21
C TRP A 8 4.20 20.12 -6.41
N PHE A 9 4.25 18.89 -6.93
CA PHE A 9 5.02 17.79 -6.34
C PHE A 9 6.38 17.71 -7.05
N ASP A 10 7.46 17.95 -6.32
CA ASP A 10 8.83 17.84 -6.80
C ASP A 10 9.56 16.67 -6.12
N LYS A 11 10.79 16.37 -6.56
CA LYS A 11 11.69 15.37 -5.97
C LYS A 11 11.99 15.60 -4.49
N HIS A 12 11.83 16.85 -4.01
CA HIS A 12 12.05 17.25 -2.62
C HIS A 12 10.81 17.09 -1.75
N THR A 13 9.63 16.90 -2.35
CA THR A 13 8.40 16.71 -1.60
C THR A 13 8.46 15.34 -0.90
N PRO A 14 8.18 15.24 0.41
CA PRO A 14 8.25 13.97 1.13
C PRO A 14 7.08 13.03 0.79
N THR A 15 6.01 13.55 0.21
CA THR A 15 4.78 12.83 -0.16
C THR A 15 4.67 12.62 -1.66
N TYR A 16 3.96 11.55 -2.05
CA TYR A 16 3.71 11.20 -3.45
C TYR A 16 2.40 11.78 -3.97
N LEU A 17 2.36 12.09 -5.26
CA LEU A 17 1.13 12.49 -5.94
C LEU A 17 0.24 11.27 -6.19
N THR A 18 -1.08 11.39 -5.99
CA THR A 18 -2.03 10.34 -6.36
C THR A 18 -2.78 10.75 -7.62
N TYR A 19 -2.76 9.92 -8.65
CA TYR A 19 -3.47 10.10 -9.91
C TYR A 19 -4.39 8.91 -10.17
N LEU A 20 -5.69 9.17 -10.37
CA LEU A 20 -6.72 8.12 -10.54
C LEU A 20 -6.75 7.06 -9.42
N GLY A 21 -6.32 7.43 -8.21
CA GLY A 21 -6.22 6.50 -7.07
C GLY A 21 -4.89 5.72 -7.00
N PHE A 22 -3.97 5.93 -7.95
CA PHE A 22 -2.65 5.31 -7.97
C PHE A 22 -1.55 6.31 -7.60
N PRO A 23 -0.53 5.91 -6.85
CA PRO A 23 0.56 6.82 -6.49
C PRO A 23 1.54 6.94 -7.66
N LEU A 24 1.85 8.17 -8.04
CA LEU A 24 2.95 8.51 -8.94
C LEU A 24 4.22 8.62 -8.09
N LEU A 25 5.07 7.60 -8.20
CA LEU A 25 6.28 7.45 -7.39
C LEU A 25 7.51 7.83 -8.22
N TYR A 26 8.12 8.97 -7.93
CA TYR A 26 9.27 9.46 -8.70
C TYR A 26 10.62 9.24 -7.97
N PRO A 27 10.91 9.92 -6.85
CA PRO A 27 12.10 9.66 -6.03
C PRO A 27 12.02 8.35 -5.22
N LYS A 28 13.17 7.93 -4.68
CA LYS A 28 13.29 6.77 -3.77
C LYS A 28 12.45 6.96 -2.50
N GLY A 29 12.45 8.16 -1.91
CA GLY A 29 11.67 8.47 -0.71
C GLY A 29 10.17 8.26 -0.88
N HIS A 30 9.60 8.58 -2.04
CA HIS A 30 8.17 8.31 -2.30
C HIS A 30 7.84 6.82 -2.28
N ARG A 31 8.73 5.99 -2.82
CA ARG A 31 8.56 4.52 -2.82
C ARG A 31 8.61 3.95 -1.41
N GLU A 32 9.53 4.43 -0.57
CA GLU A 32 9.60 4.03 0.84
C GLU A 32 8.36 4.44 1.63
N VAL A 33 7.92 5.69 1.46
CA VAL A 33 6.72 6.21 2.13
C VAL A 33 5.48 5.41 1.69
N PHE A 34 5.36 5.12 0.41
CA PHE A 34 4.27 4.30 -0.10
C PHE A 34 4.34 2.85 0.38
N ALA A 35 5.52 2.22 0.40
CA ALA A 35 5.71 0.86 0.91
C ALA A 35 5.34 0.76 2.40
N ARG A 36 5.78 1.72 3.23
CA ARG A 36 5.37 1.81 4.64
C ARG A 36 3.85 1.98 4.78
N SER A 37 3.25 2.86 3.97
CA SER A 37 1.78 3.05 3.96
C SER A 37 1.03 1.77 3.59
N LEU A 38 1.54 1.02 2.60
CA LEU A 38 0.97 -0.25 2.17
C LEU A 38 1.01 -1.30 3.30
N ILE A 39 2.16 -1.43 3.98
CA ILE A 39 2.31 -2.34 5.14
C ILE A 39 1.35 -1.94 6.26
N THR A 40 1.25 -0.64 6.59
CA THR A 40 0.32 -0.14 7.60
C THR A 40 -1.14 -0.48 7.25
N LYS A 41 -1.55 -0.31 5.98
CA LYS A 41 -2.91 -0.67 5.53
C LYS A 41 -3.18 -2.18 5.63
N ILE A 42 -2.18 -3.01 5.32
CA ILE A 42 -2.29 -4.47 5.47
C ILE A 42 -2.47 -4.82 6.95
N ASN A 43 -1.66 -4.23 7.85
CA ASN A 43 -1.77 -4.45 9.29
C ASN A 43 -3.12 -3.99 9.85
N GLN A 44 -3.64 -2.84 9.39
CA GLN A 44 -4.98 -2.37 9.75
C GLN A 44 -6.08 -3.33 9.27
N THR A 45 -5.97 -3.83 8.04
CA THR A 45 -6.92 -4.80 7.49
C THR A 45 -6.86 -6.12 8.26
N HIS A 46 -5.66 -6.60 8.59
CA HIS A 46 -5.46 -7.78 9.43
C HIS A 46 -6.07 -7.59 10.82
N TYR A 47 -5.84 -6.44 11.46
CA TYR A 47 -6.44 -6.10 12.73
C TYR A 47 -7.97 -6.11 12.65
N HIS A 48 -8.56 -5.52 11.61
CA HIS A 48 -10.02 -5.54 11.42
C HIS A 48 -10.56 -6.97 11.22
N LEU A 49 -9.89 -7.78 10.40
CA LEU A 49 -10.23 -9.19 10.21
C LEU A 49 -10.06 -10.02 11.49
N SER A 50 -9.21 -9.58 12.41
CA SER A 50 -9.03 -10.26 13.68
C SER A 50 -10.28 -10.20 14.57
N PHE A 51 -11.11 -9.17 14.43
CA PHE A 51 -12.38 -9.04 15.17
C PHE A 51 -13.53 -9.87 14.58
N CYS A 52 -13.43 -10.32 13.33
CA CYS A 52 -14.45 -11.18 12.77
C CYS A 52 -14.40 -12.57 13.43
N HIS A 53 -15.52 -12.98 14.05
CA HIS A 53 -15.75 -14.33 14.55
C HIS A 53 -15.91 -15.34 13.38
N LEU A 54 -14.80 -15.60 12.70
CA LEU A 54 -14.68 -16.60 11.64
C LEU A 54 -13.98 -17.84 12.17
N THR A 55 -14.34 -19.00 11.61
CA THR A 55 -13.57 -20.23 11.82
C THR A 55 -12.12 -20.04 11.35
N TYR A 56 -11.18 -20.79 11.91
CA TYR A 56 -9.76 -20.69 11.55
C TYR A 56 -9.54 -20.79 10.02
N LYS A 57 -10.18 -21.77 9.36
CA LYS A 57 -10.10 -21.91 7.89
C LYS A 57 -10.73 -20.72 7.17
N GLY A 58 -11.87 -20.20 7.67
CA GLY A 58 -12.49 -19.00 7.11
C GLY A 58 -11.58 -17.78 7.17
N ARG A 59 -10.88 -17.58 8.30
CA ARG A 59 -9.90 -16.48 8.46
C ARG A 59 -8.76 -16.60 7.44
N VAL A 60 -8.17 -17.79 7.30
CA VAL A 60 -7.08 -18.03 6.34
C VAL A 60 -7.55 -17.76 4.91
N THR A 61 -8.72 -18.26 4.52
CA THR A 61 -9.26 -18.06 3.16
C THR A 61 -9.54 -16.59 2.88
N VAL A 62 -10.16 -15.87 3.82
CA VAL A 62 -10.48 -14.45 3.67
C VAL A 62 -9.20 -13.61 3.60
N CYS A 63 -8.26 -13.82 4.52
CA CYS A 63 -6.96 -13.16 4.51
C CYS A 63 -6.22 -13.42 3.19
N ASN A 64 -6.12 -14.69 2.76
CA ASN A 64 -5.43 -15.03 1.52
C ASN A 64 -6.08 -14.36 0.30
N SER A 65 -7.40 -14.37 0.20
CA SER A 65 -8.14 -13.77 -0.92
C SER A 65 -8.03 -12.24 -0.95
N LEU A 66 -8.22 -11.58 0.20
CA LEU A 66 -8.16 -10.13 0.31
C LEU A 66 -6.74 -9.60 0.14
N PHE A 67 -5.76 -10.20 0.82
CA PHE A 67 -4.37 -9.77 0.71
C PHE A 67 -3.82 -10.05 -0.68
N THR A 68 -4.04 -11.25 -1.23
CA THR A 68 -3.56 -11.57 -2.58
C THR A 68 -4.17 -10.63 -3.61
N SER A 69 -5.49 -10.40 -3.58
CA SER A 69 -6.14 -9.48 -4.53
C SER A 69 -5.61 -8.05 -4.42
N LYS A 70 -5.56 -7.47 -3.20
CA LYS A 70 -5.12 -6.09 -2.98
C LYS A 70 -3.64 -5.89 -3.27
N ILE A 71 -2.78 -6.78 -2.76
CA ILE A 71 -1.32 -6.68 -2.92
C ILE A 71 -0.95 -6.89 -4.39
N TRP A 72 -1.51 -7.91 -5.03
CA TRP A 72 -1.25 -8.19 -6.43
C TRP A 72 -1.68 -7.04 -7.33
N HIS A 73 -2.90 -6.52 -7.15
CA HIS A 73 -3.39 -5.40 -7.94
C HIS A 73 -2.53 -4.14 -7.77
N THR A 74 -2.12 -3.85 -6.53
CA THR A 74 -1.26 -2.71 -6.22
C THR A 74 0.12 -2.88 -6.87
N LEU A 75 0.81 -4.01 -6.63
CA LEU A 75 2.15 -4.25 -7.15
C LEU A 75 2.20 -4.31 -8.69
N ARG A 76 1.11 -4.75 -9.33
CA ARG A 76 1.01 -4.77 -10.79
C ARG A 76 0.99 -3.38 -11.39
N LEU A 77 0.35 -2.42 -10.72
CA LEU A 77 0.22 -1.05 -11.21
C LEU A 77 1.35 -0.14 -10.73
N THR A 78 1.94 -0.44 -9.57
CA THR A 78 3.09 0.29 -9.04
C THR A 78 4.24 -0.66 -8.74
N PRO A 79 5.16 -0.87 -9.70
CA PRO A 79 6.30 -1.75 -9.51
C PRO A 79 7.20 -1.17 -8.42
N LEU A 80 7.12 -1.76 -7.24
CA LEU A 80 7.99 -1.45 -6.12
C LEU A 80 9.21 -2.38 -6.14
N PRO A 81 10.43 -1.84 -6.06
CA PRO A 81 11.61 -2.67 -5.98
C PRO A 81 11.69 -3.36 -4.62
N LYS A 82 12.26 -4.57 -4.58
CA LYS A 82 12.31 -5.41 -3.38
C LYS A 82 12.94 -4.72 -2.16
N TRP A 83 13.95 -3.86 -2.38
CA TRP A 83 14.61 -3.10 -1.33
C TRP A 83 13.67 -2.14 -0.58
N SER A 84 12.55 -1.73 -1.16
CA SER A 84 11.59 -0.87 -0.48
C SER A 84 10.83 -1.57 0.66
N PHE A 85 10.91 -2.90 0.74
CA PHE A 85 10.27 -3.70 1.79
C PHE A 85 11.27 -4.23 2.83
N THR A 86 12.58 -4.14 2.58
CA THR A 86 13.57 -4.56 3.55
C THR A 86 13.64 -3.53 4.67
N PRO A 87 13.65 -3.96 5.96
CA PRO A 87 13.88 -3.05 7.06
C PRO A 87 15.25 -2.38 6.85
N VAL A 88 15.27 -1.05 6.90
CA VAL A 88 16.52 -0.29 6.93
C VAL A 88 17.24 -0.68 8.22
N SER A 89 18.40 -1.33 8.07
CA SER A 89 19.28 -1.74 9.19
C SER A 89 19.96 -0.53 9.80
#